data_AF-A0A3D4QWN3-F1
#
_entry.id   AF-A0A3D4QWN3-F1
#
_cell.length_a   1.000
_cell.length_b   1.000
_cell.length_c   1.000
_cell.angle_alpha   90.00
_cell.angle_beta   90.00
_cell.angle_gamma   90.00
#
_symmetry.space_group_name_H-M   'P 1'
#
loop_
_entity.id
_entity.type
_entity.pdbx_description
1 polymer ?
#
loop_
_entity_poly.entity_id
_entity_poly.type
_entity_poly.pdbx_seq_one_letter_code
_entity_poly.pdbx_strand_id
1 'polypeptide(L)' 'MGWVLNPGNAEIRLKLREAFSAWYDAANNEQDKNCCILKIQLTDGLLIKDHHALRYQIDFENKLALLSENWGEFK' A
#
# COMPACT_ATOMS: atom_id res chain seq x y z
N MET A 1 -2.34 -13.05 1.96
CA MET A 1 -2.16 -14.27 2.78
C MET A 1 -3.24 -14.22 3.85
N GLY A 2 -4.22 -15.12 3.88
CA GLY A 2 -5.47 -14.99 4.67
C GLY A 2 -5.35 -14.63 6.16
N TRP A 3 -5.86 -15.48 7.05
CA TRP A 3 -5.99 -15.14 8.47
C TRP A 3 -4.65 -14.73 9.14
N VAL A 4 -4.67 -13.64 9.91
CA VAL A 4 -3.50 -13.00 10.54
C VAL A 4 -2.70 -13.92 11.46
N LEU A 5 -3.36 -14.87 12.15
CA LEU A 5 -2.71 -15.84 13.04
C LEU A 5 -2.24 -17.12 12.35
N ASN A 6 -2.33 -17.23 11.03
CA ASN A 6 -1.71 -18.34 10.31
C ASN A 6 -0.19 -18.36 10.62
N PRO A 7 0.41 -19.50 11.03
CA PRO A 7 1.83 -19.56 11.40
C PRO A 7 2.79 -19.00 10.35
N GLY A 8 2.47 -19.15 9.05
CA GLY A 8 3.27 -18.57 7.96
C GLY A 8 3.28 -17.05 7.91
N ASN A 9 2.36 -16.39 8.63
CA ASN A 9 2.26 -14.93 8.73
C ASN A 9 2.96 -14.35 9.97
N ALA A 10 3.57 -15.18 10.84
CA ALA A 10 4.08 -14.73 12.14
C ALA A 10 5.06 -13.54 12.04
N GLU A 11 5.99 -13.58 11.08
CA GLU A 11 6.98 -12.52 10.88
C GLU A 11 6.34 -11.20 10.42
N ILE A 12 5.48 -11.25 9.40
CA ILE A 12 4.82 -10.04 8.89
C ILE A 12 3.83 -9.47 9.90
N ARG A 13 3.15 -10.33 10.68
CA ARG A 13 2.28 -9.91 11.78
C ARG A 13 3.06 -9.10 12.81
N LEU A 14 4.25 -9.53 13.22
CA LEU A 14 5.08 -8.79 14.17
C LEU A 14 5.41 -7.38 13.66
N LYS A 15 5.84 -7.28 12.39
CA LYS A 15 6.16 -6.00 11.75
C LYS A 15 4.95 -5.07 11.68
N LEU A 16 3.76 -5.60 11.35
CA LEU A 16 2.52 -4.80 11.32
C LEU A 16 2.12 -4.31 12.71
N ARG A 17 2.23 -5.15 13.74
CA ARG A 17 1.94 -4.76 15.13
C ARG A 17 2.86 -3.64 15.62
N GLU A 18 4.14 -3.71 15.25
CA GLU A 18 5.11 -2.66 15.60
C GLU A 18 4.80 -1.35 14.85
N ALA A 19 4.66 -1.41 13.52
CA ALA A 19 4.42 -0.25 12.67
C ALA A 19 3.12 0.50 13.00
N PHE A 20 2.09 -0.22 13.44
CA PHE A 20 0.77 0.32 13.79
C PHE A 20 0.46 0.24 15.29
N SER A 21 1.48 0.12 16.14
CA SER A 21 1.36 -0.13 17.59
C SER A 21 0.42 0.83 18.32
N ALA A 22 0.35 2.10 17.89
CA ALA A 22 -0.51 3.11 18.49
C ALA A 22 -2.01 2.76 18.44
N TRP A 23 -2.45 1.90 17.51
CA TRP A 23 -3.87 1.60 17.32
C TRP A 23 -4.18 0.16 16.87
N TYR A 24 -3.17 -0.70 16.71
CA TYR A 24 -3.33 -2.04 16.13
C TYR A 24 -4.43 -2.86 16.82
N ASP A 25 -4.39 -2.95 18.15
CA ASP A 25 -5.34 -3.78 18.93
C ASP A 25 -6.73 -3.14 19.02
N ALA A 26 -6.85 -1.83 18.79
CA ALA A 26 -8.15 -1.15 18.72
C ALA A 26 -8.84 -1.36 17.36
N ALA A 27 -8.07 -1.51 16.28
CA ALA A 27 -8.60 -1.66 14.93
C ALA A 27 -8.73 -3.11 14.45
N ASN A 28 -8.02 -4.06 15.06
CA ASN A 28 -7.94 -5.44 14.58
C ASN A 28 -8.37 -6.46 15.64
N ASN A 29 -9.22 -7.41 15.25
CA ASN A 29 -9.51 -8.60 16.04
C ASN A 29 -8.83 -9.82 15.42
N GLU A 30 -7.63 -10.17 15.92
CA GLU A 30 -6.86 -11.27 15.34
C GLU A 30 -7.50 -12.65 15.53
N GLN A 31 -8.41 -12.81 16.49
CA GLN A 31 -9.14 -14.07 16.68
C GLN A 31 -10.23 -14.28 15.62
N ASP A 32 -10.67 -13.22 14.95
CA ASP A 32 -11.57 -13.32 13.81
C ASP A 32 -10.81 -13.89 12.61
N LYS A 33 -11.28 -15.02 12.08
CA LYS A 33 -10.71 -15.66 10.89
C LYS A 33 -10.77 -14.78 9.63
N ASN A 34 -11.63 -13.76 9.64
CA ASN A 34 -11.74 -12.76 8.57
C ASN A 34 -10.74 -11.60 8.72
N CYS A 35 -10.06 -11.45 9.87
CA CYS A 35 -8.94 -10.52 10.00
C CYS A 35 -7.74 -11.06 9.19
N CYS A 36 -7.62 -10.57 7.95
CA CYS A 36 -6.70 -11.12 6.96
C CYS A 36 -5.60 -10.13 6.55
N ILE A 37 -4.43 -10.67 6.19
CA ILE A 37 -3.35 -9.87 5.61
C ILE A 37 -3.45 -9.92 4.08
N LEU A 38 -3.73 -8.78 3.44
CA LEU A 38 -3.67 -8.69 1.99
C LEU A 38 -2.29 -8.18 1.54
N LYS A 39 -1.66 -8.88 0.61
CA LYS A 39 -0.47 -8.38 -0.09
C LYS A 39 -0.94 -7.63 -1.32
N ILE A 40 -0.70 -6.34 -1.36
CA ILE A 40 -0.94 -5.51 -2.55
C ILE A 40 0.40 -5.29 -3.24
N GLN A 41 0.47 -5.62 -4.53
CA GLN A 41 1.62 -5.32 -5.39
C GLN A 41 1.14 -4.28 -6.40
N LEU A 42 1.68 -3.07 -6.29
CA LEU A 42 1.37 -2.00 -7.23
C LEU A 42 2.02 -2.34 -8.59
N THR A 43 1.24 -2.22 -9.66
CA THR A 43 1.70 -2.38 -11.06
C THR A 43 1.98 -1.00 -11.66
N ASP A 44 1.01 -0.11 -11.50
CA ASP A 44 1.01 1.25 -12.02
C ASP A 44 0.25 2.19 -11.07
N GLY A 45 0.36 3.48 -11.31
CA GLY A 45 -0.41 4.47 -10.58
C GLY A 45 -0.35 5.87 -11.18
N LEU A 46 -1.28 6.73 -10.75
CA LEU A 46 -1.29 8.15 -11.09
C LEU A 46 -1.23 8.97 -9.80
N LEU A 47 -0.15 9.71 -9.61
CA LEU A 47 -0.04 10.69 -8.53
C LEU A 47 -0.38 12.08 -9.07
N ILE A 48 -1.35 12.74 -8.45
CA ILE A 48 -1.77 14.11 -8.79
C ILE A 48 -1.43 15.01 -7.61
N LYS A 49 -0.67 16.07 -7.88
CA LYS A 49 -0.23 17.05 -6.88
C LYS A 49 -0.65 18.46 -7.32
N ASP A 50 -0.91 19.31 -6.33
CA ASP A 50 -1.22 20.74 -6.50
C ASP A 50 -2.36 20.99 -7.52
N HIS A 51 -3.53 20.40 -7.28
CA HIS A 51 -4.72 20.57 -8.13
C HIS A 51 -4.47 20.32 -9.64
N HIS A 52 -3.79 19.22 -9.97
CA HIS A 52 -3.42 18.80 -11.33
C HIS A 52 -2.28 19.59 -11.98
N ALA A 53 -1.62 20.51 -11.27
CA ALA A 53 -0.43 21.18 -11.79
C ALA A 53 0.70 20.18 -12.08
N LEU A 54 0.81 19.10 -11.27
CA LEU A 54 1.76 18.02 -11.50
C LEU A 54 1.04 16.67 -11.50
N ARG A 55 1.34 15.85 -12.51
CA ARG A 55 0.83 14.48 -12.64
C ARG A 55 1.98 13.53 -12.94
N TYR A 56 2.08 12.44 -12.18
CA TYR A 56 3.05 11.38 -12.42
C TYR A 56 2.34 10.10 -12.80
N GLN A 57 2.61 9.58 -13.98
CA GLN A 57 2.25 8.22 -14.35
C GLN A 57 3.39 7.30 -13.95
N ILE A 58 3.15 6.44 -12.96
CA ILE A 58 4.16 5.60 -12.33
C ILE A 58 3.98 4.18 -12.84
N ASP A 59 5.08 3.57 -13.27
CA ASP A 59 5.20 2.14 -13.53
C ASP A 59 6.06 1.54 -12.42
N PHE A 60 5.42 0.82 -11.49
CA PHE A 60 6.07 0.24 -10.33
C PHE A 60 6.86 -1.02 -10.68
N GLU A 61 6.53 -1.70 -11.77
CA GLU A 61 7.22 -2.91 -12.21
C GLU A 61 8.59 -2.56 -12.80
N ASN A 62 8.61 -1.57 -13.71
CA ASN A 62 9.84 -1.09 -14.35
C ASN A 62 10.55 0.02 -13.57
N LYS A 63 9.93 0.52 -12.48
CA LYS A 63 10.43 1.62 -11.63
C LYS A 63 10.66 2.91 -12.43
N LEU A 64 9.72 3.23 -13.31
CA LEU A 64 9.72 4.42 -14.14
C LEU A 64 8.59 5.35 -13.73
N ALA A 65 8.76 6.64 -13.98
CA ALA A 65 7.68 7.61 -13.85
C ALA A 65 7.79 8.64 -14.96
N LEU A 66 6.66 8.93 -15.62
CA LEU A 66 6.53 10.04 -16.56
C LEU A 66 5.88 11.22 -15.84
N LEU A 67 6.37 12.43 -16.11
CA LEU A 67 5.84 13.67 -15.55
C LEU A 67 5.03 14.43 -16.60
N SER A 68 3.89 14.98 -16.16
CA SER A 68 3.10 15.95 -16.90
C SER A 68 2.86 17.18 -16.02
N GLU A 69 3.16 18.36 -16.56
CA GLU A 69 2.94 19.64 -15.90
C GLU A 69 1.79 20.40 -16.57
N ASN A 70 0.94 21.05 -15.77
CA ASN A 70 -0.13 21.96 -16.23
C ASN A 70 -0.96 21.40 -17.41
N TRP A 71 -1.43 20.16 -17.27
CA TRP A 71 -2.20 19.44 -18.29
C TRP A 71 -1.47 19.13 -19.61
N GLY A 72 -0.16 19.32 -19.68
CA GLY A 72 0.67 18.93 -20.83
C GLY A 72 0.80 17.42 -21.01
N GLU A 73 1.53 16.99 -22.04
CA GLU A 73 1.83 15.57 -22.28
C GLU A 73 2.77 14.99 -21.21
N PHE A 74 2.68 13.68 -21.00
CA PHE A 74 3.62 12.94 -20.15
C PHE A 74 4.95 12.75 -20.87
N LYS A 75 6.06 13.00 -20.15
CA LYS A 75 7.43 12.90 -20.65
C LYS A 75 8.35 12.25 -19.62
#